data_AF-A0A3C0JPL4-F1
#
_entry.id   AF-A0A3C0JPL4-F1
#
_cell.length_a   1.000
_cell.length_b   1.000
_cell.length_c   1.000
_cell.angle_alpha   90.00
_cell.angle_beta   90.00
_cell.angle_gamma   90.00
#
_symmetry.space_group_name_H-M   'P 1'
#
loop_
_entity.id
_entity.type
_entity.pdbx_description
1 polymer ?
#
loop_
_entity_poly.entity_id
_entity_poly.type
_entity_poly.pdbx_seq_one_letter_code
_entity_poly.pdbx_strand_id
1 'polypeptide(L)'
;AYDALVFNTRRENAADFAELKLSEGEQNGIINYVKSGKGFVCLHISGCGADYWSEFAEITGGGWVSGTSFHPPYGNFAVKVSQPGHAGVDGVSDFSTDDELYMGIEYKEGSDVFLTGTSEEGTWPWGPDRAPTHMPAGTFPLGWTRTYGQGKVFTFLLGHDGKSFESPEFQKIVLNGVQWATA
;
A
#
# COMPACT_ATOMS: atom_id res chain seq x y z
N ALA A 1 -1.06 26.03 0.74
CA ALA A 1 -0.26 24.86 0.31
C ALA A 1 -0.75 23.65 1.10
N TYR A 2 -0.73 22.45 0.53
CA TYR A 2 -1.15 21.22 1.22
C TYR A 2 -0.02 20.69 2.11
N ASP A 3 -0.36 20.03 3.22
CA ASP A 3 0.60 19.42 4.14
C ASP A 3 0.90 17.95 3.83
N ALA A 4 -0.06 17.26 3.20
CA ALA A 4 0.14 15.94 2.62
C ALA A 4 -0.64 15.75 1.32
N LEU A 5 -0.17 14.82 0.50
CA LEU A 5 -0.93 14.21 -0.60
C LEU A 5 -1.41 12.82 -0.16
N VAL A 6 -2.69 12.53 -0.38
CA VAL A 6 -3.28 11.21 -0.09
C VAL A 6 -3.73 10.59 -1.40
N PHE A 7 -3.11 9.48 -1.77
CA PHE A 7 -3.40 8.77 -3.00
C PHE A 7 -4.16 7.49 -2.69
N ASN A 8 -5.30 7.32 -3.36
CA ASN A 8 -6.13 6.12 -3.32
C ASN A 8 -6.68 5.80 -4.72
N THR A 9 -5.85 6.01 -5.74
CA THR A 9 -6.23 5.81 -7.14
C THR A 9 -5.11 5.06 -7.85
N ARG A 10 -5.47 4.10 -8.69
CA ARG A 10 -4.54 3.42 -9.59
C ARG A 10 -3.99 4.43 -10.60
N ARG A 11 -2.66 4.51 -10.70
CA ARG A 11 -1.94 5.39 -11.64
C ARG A 11 -0.86 4.56 -12.33
N GLU A 12 -1.26 3.83 -13.37
CA GLU A 12 -0.43 2.79 -13.99
C GLU A 12 -0.39 2.92 -15.51
N ASN A 13 0.68 2.42 -16.11
CA ASN A 13 0.82 2.28 -17.56
C ASN A 13 0.46 0.84 -18.00
N ALA A 14 -0.81 0.47 -17.90
CA ALA A 14 -1.34 -0.82 -18.34
C ALA A 14 -2.35 -0.63 -19.49
N ALA A 15 -2.57 -1.66 -20.31
CA ALA A 15 -3.41 -1.56 -21.53
C ALA A 15 -4.79 -0.94 -21.27
N ASP A 16 -5.43 -1.32 -20.16
CA ASP A 16 -6.76 -0.81 -19.77
C ASP A 16 -6.70 0.50 -18.95
N PHE A 17 -5.50 1.00 -18.64
CA PHE A 17 -5.27 2.11 -17.71
C PHE A 17 -4.29 3.17 -18.23
N ALA A 18 -3.85 3.12 -19.49
CA ALA A 18 -2.75 3.93 -20.01
C ALA A 18 -2.92 5.46 -19.80
N GLU A 19 -4.17 5.94 -19.86
CA GLU A 19 -4.53 7.35 -19.62
C GLU A 19 -4.41 7.78 -18.14
N LEU A 20 -4.07 6.86 -17.22
CA LEU A 20 -3.91 7.13 -15.79
C LEU A 20 -2.45 7.37 -15.39
N LYS A 21 -1.50 7.26 -16.32
CA LYS A 21 -0.09 7.57 -16.07
C LYS A 21 0.08 9.05 -15.71
N LEU A 22 0.85 9.31 -14.66
CA LEU A 22 1.31 10.67 -14.35
C LEU A 22 2.33 11.13 -15.39
N SER A 23 2.18 12.36 -15.87
CA SER A 23 3.16 13.03 -16.73
C SER A 23 4.48 13.27 -15.99
N GLU A 24 5.58 13.48 -16.71
CA GLU A 24 6.88 13.79 -16.09
C GLU A 24 6.82 15.05 -15.21
N GLY A 25 6.00 16.04 -15.57
CA GLY A 25 5.78 17.24 -14.77
C GLY A 25 5.11 16.94 -13.43
N GLU A 26 4.09 16.07 -13.41
CA GLU A 26 3.41 15.63 -12.19
C GLU A 26 4.34 14.77 -11.32
N GLN A 27 5.08 13.85 -11.93
CA GLN A 27 6.09 13.03 -11.23
C GLN A 27 7.13 13.91 -10.54
N ASN A 28 7.73 14.87 -11.27
CA ASN A 28 8.70 15.81 -10.70
C ASN A 28 8.08 16.69 -9.61
N GLY A 29 6.82 17.09 -9.76
CA GLY A 29 6.07 17.82 -8.75
C GLY A 29 5.97 17.02 -7.44
N ILE A 30 5.60 15.74 -7.51
CA ILE A 30 5.50 14.85 -6.34
C ILE A 30 6.88 14.62 -5.72
N ILE A 31 7.91 14.34 -6.52
CA ILE A 31 9.29 14.16 -6.04
C ILE A 31 9.72 15.37 -5.21
N ASN A 32 9.56 16.58 -5.76
CA ASN A 32 9.97 17.81 -5.08
C ASN A 32 9.11 18.09 -3.83
N TYR A 33 7.80 17.82 -3.91
CA TYR A 33 6.88 17.99 -2.80
C TYR A 33 7.30 17.14 -1.59
N VAL A 34 7.50 15.83 -1.79
CA VAL A 34 7.89 14.92 -0.71
C VAL A 34 9.32 15.23 -0.23
N LYS A 35 10.29 15.41 -1.14
CA LYS A 35 11.68 15.77 -0.75
C LYS A 35 11.77 17.04 0.10
N SER A 36 10.84 17.98 -0.09
CA SER A 36 10.78 19.24 0.66
C SER A 36 10.29 19.12 2.11
N GLY A 37 9.85 17.93 2.54
CA GLY A 37 9.37 17.68 3.90
C GLY A 37 7.86 17.51 4.03
N LYS A 38 7.12 17.48 2.92
CA LYS A 38 5.67 17.27 2.95
C LYS A 38 5.31 15.78 2.98
N GLY A 39 4.15 15.48 3.54
CA GLY A 39 3.69 14.11 3.75
C GLY A 39 3.14 13.45 2.48
N PHE A 40 3.30 12.13 2.38
CA PHE A 40 2.66 11.32 1.35
C PHE A 40 1.98 10.10 1.98
N VAL A 41 0.73 9.85 1.60
CA VAL A 41 -0.05 8.69 2.06
C VAL A 41 -0.46 7.88 0.83
N CYS A 42 0.02 6.65 0.77
CA CYS A 42 -0.19 5.68 -0.30
C CYS A 42 -1.17 4.60 0.18
N LEU A 43 -2.38 4.59 -0.35
CA LEU A 43 -3.42 3.63 0.02
C LEU A 43 -3.65 2.59 -1.10
N HIS A 44 -3.80 1.33 -0.69
CA HIS A 44 -4.14 0.19 -1.52
C HIS A 44 -3.34 0.16 -2.84
N ILE A 45 -4.03 0.13 -3.98
CA ILE A 45 -3.43 0.02 -5.31
C ILE A 45 -2.62 1.25 -5.74
N SER A 46 -2.68 2.37 -5.01
CA SER A 46 -2.00 3.60 -5.45
C SER A 46 -0.49 3.48 -5.55
N GLY A 47 0.12 2.47 -4.91
CA GLY A 47 1.54 2.12 -5.00
C GLY A 47 1.99 1.44 -6.30
N CYS A 48 1.11 1.24 -7.29
CA CYS A 48 1.36 0.47 -8.51
C CYS A 48 2.14 1.22 -9.62
N GLY A 49 2.77 2.36 -9.31
CA GLY A 49 3.37 3.25 -10.32
C GLY A 49 4.78 2.88 -10.79
N ALA A 50 5.43 1.92 -10.12
CA ALA A 50 6.85 1.63 -10.28
C ALA A 50 7.26 1.16 -11.69
N ASP A 51 6.36 0.48 -12.41
CA ASP A 51 6.64 -0.12 -13.72
C ASP A 51 6.99 0.91 -14.81
N TYR A 52 6.42 2.11 -14.74
CA TYR A 52 6.75 3.21 -15.67
C TYR A 52 7.47 4.38 -15.01
N TRP A 53 7.46 4.45 -13.67
CA TRP A 53 8.07 5.49 -12.88
C TRP A 53 8.74 4.85 -11.65
N SER A 54 9.94 4.30 -11.85
CA SER A 54 10.66 3.52 -10.84
C SER A 54 10.93 4.30 -9.53
N GLU A 55 11.15 5.61 -9.60
CA GLU A 55 11.33 6.48 -8.42
C GLU A 55 10.10 6.45 -7.49
N PHE A 56 8.91 6.06 -7.99
CA PHE A 56 7.74 5.96 -7.15
C PHE A 56 7.89 4.89 -6.06
N ALA A 57 8.52 3.75 -6.36
CA ALA A 57 8.85 2.75 -5.35
C ALA A 57 9.88 3.29 -4.35
N GLU A 58 10.80 4.17 -4.78
CA GLU A 58 11.72 4.88 -3.89
C GLU A 58 11.01 5.86 -2.96
N ILE A 59 9.90 6.46 -3.40
CA ILE A 59 9.05 7.30 -2.55
C ILE A 59 8.26 6.44 -1.56
N THR A 60 7.50 5.45 -2.05
CA THR A 60 6.51 4.71 -1.26
C THR A 60 7.11 3.60 -0.41
N GLY A 61 8.32 3.14 -0.70
CA GLY A 61 8.87 1.94 -0.04
C GLY A 61 8.49 0.65 -0.74
N GLY A 62 7.92 0.74 -1.95
CA GLY A 62 7.40 -0.39 -2.69
C GLY A 62 5.88 -0.31 -2.86
N GLY A 63 5.27 -1.41 -3.27
CA GLY A 63 3.86 -1.47 -3.64
C GLY A 63 3.58 -2.65 -4.57
N TRP A 64 2.42 -2.59 -5.22
CA TRP A 64 2.00 -3.58 -6.23
C TRP A 64 2.91 -3.51 -7.46
N VAL A 65 3.38 -4.67 -7.94
CA VAL A 65 4.17 -4.82 -9.16
C VAL A 65 3.37 -5.65 -10.17
N SER A 66 2.96 -5.03 -11.28
CA SER A 66 2.10 -5.74 -12.24
C SER A 66 2.83 -6.89 -12.91
N GLY A 67 2.13 -8.02 -13.03
CA GLY A 67 2.70 -9.28 -13.52
C GLY A 67 3.52 -10.06 -12.49
N THR A 68 3.80 -9.49 -11.31
CA THR A 68 4.54 -10.17 -10.23
C THR A 68 3.69 -10.35 -8.97
N SER A 69 3.03 -9.30 -8.51
CA SER A 69 2.18 -9.34 -7.33
C SER A 69 0.89 -10.11 -7.58
N PHE A 70 0.35 -10.70 -6.52
CA PHE A 70 -0.87 -11.51 -6.54
C PHE A 70 -1.57 -11.49 -5.18
N HIS A 71 -2.80 -12.02 -5.13
CA HIS A 71 -3.50 -12.26 -3.87
C HIS A 71 -4.49 -13.42 -4.04
N PRO A 72 -4.85 -14.13 -2.95
CA PRO A 72 -5.98 -15.04 -2.97
C PRO A 72 -7.28 -14.27 -3.26
N PRO A 73 -8.38 -14.94 -3.62
CA PRO A 73 -9.67 -14.27 -3.82
C PRO A 73 -10.01 -13.37 -2.63
N TYR A 74 -10.62 -12.21 -2.92
CA TYR A 74 -11.14 -11.30 -1.90
C TYR A 74 -11.90 -12.09 -0.82
N GLY A 75 -11.57 -11.84 0.44
CA GLY A 75 -12.13 -12.60 1.54
C GLY A 75 -11.63 -12.16 2.89
N ASN A 76 -12.07 -12.90 3.91
CA ASN A 76 -11.75 -12.61 5.30
C ASN A 76 -10.36 -13.11 5.68
N PHE A 77 -9.54 -12.27 6.30
CA PHE A 77 -8.27 -12.70 6.91
C PHE A 77 -7.94 -11.92 8.18
N ALA A 78 -7.02 -12.48 8.97
CA ALA A 78 -6.52 -11.87 10.20
C ALA A 78 -5.37 -10.91 9.92
N VAL A 79 -5.45 -9.73 10.52
CA VAL A 79 -4.43 -8.69 10.51
C VAL A 79 -3.77 -8.61 11.88
N LYS A 80 -2.45 -8.56 11.89
CA LYS A 80 -1.60 -8.49 13.08
C LYS A 80 -0.90 -7.16 13.16
N VAL A 81 -1.01 -6.54 14.34
CA VAL A 81 -0.26 -5.33 14.68
C VAL A 81 1.16 -5.75 15.09
N SER A 82 2.09 -5.73 14.15
CA SER A 82 3.47 -6.18 14.38
C SER A 82 4.27 -5.22 15.26
N GLN A 83 3.88 -3.95 15.32
CA GLN A 83 4.48 -2.94 16.20
C GLN A 83 3.43 -2.11 16.94
N PRO A 84 2.92 -2.57 18.09
CA PRO A 84 1.84 -1.88 18.83
C PRO A 84 2.15 -0.44 19.28
N GLY A 85 3.43 -0.05 19.36
CA GLY A 85 3.86 1.31 19.71
C GLY A 85 4.02 2.26 18.51
N HIS A 86 3.83 1.78 17.28
CA HIS A 86 3.98 2.61 16.09
C HIS A 86 2.76 3.53 15.91
N ALA A 87 2.99 4.81 15.65
CA ALA A 87 1.92 5.82 15.60
C ALA A 87 0.82 5.51 14.57
N GLY A 88 1.17 4.81 13.47
CA GLY A 88 0.22 4.36 12.44
C GLY A 88 -0.89 3.42 12.95
N VAL A 89 -0.69 2.78 14.10
CA VAL A 89 -1.62 1.81 14.71
C VAL A 89 -2.02 2.22 16.13
N ASP A 90 -1.83 3.49 16.50
CA ASP A 90 -2.29 4.00 17.79
C ASP A 90 -3.79 3.73 17.99
N GLY A 91 -4.14 3.08 19.10
CA GLY A 91 -5.51 2.67 19.40
C GLY A 91 -6.06 1.54 18.52
N VAL A 92 -5.23 0.82 17.77
CA VAL A 92 -5.62 -0.32 16.93
C VAL A 92 -5.01 -1.60 17.50
N SER A 93 -5.86 -2.62 17.68
CA SER A 93 -5.44 -3.98 18.04
C SER A 93 -5.51 -4.90 16.83
N ASP A 94 -5.05 -6.14 16.96
CA ASP A 94 -5.29 -7.19 15.96
C ASP A 94 -6.78 -7.24 15.56
N PHE A 95 -7.05 -7.39 14.27
CA PHE A 95 -8.40 -7.36 13.73
C PHE A 95 -8.58 -8.34 12.58
N SER A 96 -9.81 -8.50 12.13
CA SER A 96 -10.17 -9.27 10.95
C SER A 96 -10.82 -8.32 9.94
N THR A 97 -10.52 -8.50 8.66
CA THR A 97 -11.04 -7.66 7.58
C THR A 97 -11.41 -8.51 6.37
N ASP A 98 -12.38 -8.05 5.59
CA ASP A 98 -12.66 -8.55 4.25
C ASP A 98 -11.92 -7.66 3.23
N ASP A 99 -10.90 -8.18 2.57
CA ASP A 99 -10.05 -7.41 1.63
C ASP A 99 -9.22 -8.34 0.71
N GLU A 100 -8.29 -7.76 -0.05
CA GLU A 100 -7.24 -8.44 -0.80
C GLU A 100 -5.92 -8.49 0.01
N LEU A 101 -5.47 -9.68 0.41
CA LEU A 101 -4.16 -9.86 1.02
C LEU A 101 -3.07 -9.89 -0.06
N TYR A 102 -2.50 -8.73 -0.37
CA TYR A 102 -1.43 -8.60 -1.37
C TYR A 102 -0.17 -9.40 -1.00
N MET A 103 0.33 -10.15 -1.97
CA MET A 103 1.53 -10.98 -1.93
C MET A 103 2.43 -10.64 -3.12
N GLY A 104 3.73 -10.97 -3.00
CA GLY A 104 4.69 -10.68 -4.05
C GLY A 104 4.82 -9.19 -4.36
N ILE A 105 4.55 -8.33 -3.37
CA ILE A 105 4.74 -6.89 -3.49
C ILE A 105 6.23 -6.54 -3.49
N GLU A 106 6.59 -5.40 -4.07
CA GLU A 106 7.87 -4.78 -3.77
C GLU A 106 7.79 -4.16 -2.36
N TYR A 107 8.83 -4.37 -1.58
CA TYR A 107 9.02 -3.70 -0.30
C TYR A 107 10.52 -3.48 -0.07
N LYS A 108 10.92 -2.24 0.21
CA LYS A 108 12.32 -1.84 0.32
C LYS A 108 12.84 -1.93 1.75
N GLU A 109 14.07 -2.44 1.89
CA GLU A 109 14.81 -2.41 3.15
C GLU A 109 14.86 -0.99 3.74
N GLY A 110 14.80 -0.90 5.07
CA GLY A 110 14.78 0.38 5.79
C GLY A 110 13.41 1.03 5.94
N SER A 111 12.36 0.46 5.32
CA SER A 111 10.98 0.80 5.69
C SER A 111 10.64 0.17 7.06
N ASP A 112 9.70 0.77 7.77
CA ASP A 112 9.29 0.35 9.12
C ASP A 112 7.90 -0.30 9.07
N VAL A 113 7.86 -1.65 9.05
CA VAL A 113 6.59 -2.42 8.97
C VAL A 113 5.91 -2.46 10.33
N PHE A 114 4.68 -1.95 10.39
CA PHE A 114 3.87 -1.91 11.60
C PHE A 114 2.61 -2.80 11.55
N LEU A 115 2.30 -3.37 10.39
CA LEU A 115 1.12 -4.20 10.17
C LEU A 115 1.42 -5.35 9.21
N THR A 116 0.94 -6.55 9.53
CA THR A 116 1.09 -7.74 8.68
C THR A 116 -0.21 -8.55 8.58
N GLY A 117 -0.36 -9.30 7.50
CA GLY A 117 -1.43 -10.29 7.31
C GLY A 117 -0.83 -11.69 7.16
N THR A 118 -1.52 -12.70 7.66
CA THR A 118 -1.09 -14.09 7.52
C THR A 118 -2.01 -14.85 6.57
N SER A 119 -1.42 -15.59 5.64
CA SER A 119 -2.15 -16.52 4.77
C SER A 119 -1.72 -17.95 5.04
N GLU A 120 -2.66 -18.87 4.92
CA GLU A 120 -2.37 -20.29 4.71
C GLU A 120 -2.02 -20.55 3.24
N GLU A 121 -1.43 -21.71 2.96
CA GLU A 121 -1.12 -22.13 1.60
C GLU A 121 -2.38 -22.55 0.85
N GLY A 122 -2.39 -22.35 -0.47
CA GLY A 122 -3.48 -22.83 -1.31
C GLY A 122 -3.24 -22.60 -2.79
N THR A 123 -4.22 -22.98 -3.60
CA THR A 123 -4.20 -22.80 -5.05
C THR A 123 -5.49 -22.14 -5.48
N TRP A 124 -5.39 -20.99 -6.14
CA TRP A 124 -6.54 -20.19 -6.56
C TRP A 124 -6.41 -19.74 -8.01
N PRO A 125 -7.53 -19.45 -8.70
CA PRO A 125 -7.50 -18.84 -10.03
C PRO A 125 -6.90 -17.43 -9.97
N TRP A 126 -5.81 -17.19 -10.70
CA TRP A 126 -5.13 -15.89 -10.75
C TRP A 126 -4.78 -15.46 -12.18
N GLY A 127 -4.59 -14.15 -12.36
CA GLY A 127 -4.21 -13.55 -13.64
C GLY A 127 -5.34 -13.54 -14.68
N PRO A 128 -5.05 -13.04 -15.91
CA PRO A 128 -6.03 -12.88 -16.97
C PRO A 128 -6.72 -14.18 -17.37
N ASP A 129 -5.96 -15.27 -17.44
CA ASP A 129 -6.46 -16.59 -17.86
C ASP A 129 -7.08 -17.39 -16.70
N ARG A 130 -7.13 -16.81 -15.49
CA ARG A 130 -7.63 -17.46 -14.26
C ARG A 130 -6.97 -18.82 -14.02
N ALA A 131 -5.68 -18.92 -14.35
CA ALA A 131 -4.92 -20.16 -14.22
C ALA A 131 -4.78 -20.53 -12.73
N PRO A 132 -4.87 -21.83 -12.37
CA PRO A 132 -4.61 -22.29 -11.02
C PRO A 132 -3.19 -21.92 -10.59
N THR A 133 -3.07 -21.05 -9.60
CA THR A 133 -1.80 -20.50 -9.13
C THR A 133 -1.64 -20.86 -7.66
N HIS A 134 -0.54 -21.54 -7.34
CA HIS A 134 -0.17 -21.81 -5.95
C HIS A 134 0.26 -20.50 -5.29
N MET A 135 -0.31 -20.22 -4.12
CA MET A 135 0.10 -19.11 -3.27
C MET A 135 0.55 -19.68 -1.91
N PRO A 136 1.76 -19.34 -1.46
CA PRO A 136 2.35 -19.97 -0.28
C PRO A 136 1.73 -19.43 1.02
N ALA A 137 1.79 -20.24 2.07
CA ALA A 137 1.59 -19.74 3.42
C ALA A 137 2.67 -18.70 3.77
N GLY A 138 2.33 -17.71 4.58
CA GLY A 138 3.31 -16.70 4.98
C GLY A 138 2.72 -15.54 5.74
N THR A 139 3.61 -14.66 6.18
CA THR A 139 3.28 -13.38 6.79
C THR A 139 3.73 -12.28 5.84
N PHE A 140 2.80 -11.44 5.40
CA PHE A 140 3.00 -10.43 4.38
C PHE A 140 2.81 -9.04 4.99
N PRO A 141 3.64 -8.04 4.66
CA PRO A 141 3.45 -6.68 5.13
C PRO A 141 2.18 -6.06 4.56
N LEU A 142 1.43 -5.36 5.40
CA LEU A 142 0.22 -4.64 5.03
C LEU A 142 0.36 -3.13 5.19
N GLY A 143 1.30 -2.68 6.01
CA GLY A 143 1.54 -1.25 6.21
C GLY A 143 2.95 -0.97 6.72
N TRP A 144 3.54 0.09 6.18
CA TRP A 144 4.87 0.54 6.56
C TRP A 144 5.01 2.05 6.44
N THR A 145 6.01 2.59 7.15
CA THR A 145 6.42 3.98 6.99
C THR A 145 7.87 4.07 6.51
N ARG A 146 8.21 5.20 5.88
CA ARG A 146 9.60 5.54 5.55
C ARG A 146 9.77 7.03 5.36
N THR A 147 11.01 7.44 5.13
CA THR A 147 11.35 8.79 4.67
C THR A 147 11.80 8.77 3.21
N TYR A 148 11.55 9.89 2.51
CA TYR A 148 12.07 10.18 1.18
C TYR A 148 12.46 11.66 1.10
N GLY A 149 13.77 11.92 1.03
CA GLY A 149 14.30 13.26 1.34
C GLY A 149 13.95 13.65 2.78
N GLN A 150 13.30 14.80 2.96
CA GLN A 150 12.80 15.23 4.28
C GLN A 150 11.35 14.80 4.56
N GLY A 151 10.65 14.24 3.55
CA GLY A 151 9.24 13.89 3.65
C GLY A 151 9.01 12.57 4.36
N LYS A 152 7.86 12.48 5.03
CA LYS A 152 7.34 11.27 5.68
C LYS A 152 6.34 10.58 4.76
N VAL A 153 6.53 9.30 4.52
CA VAL A 153 5.70 8.50 3.61
C VAL A 153 5.07 7.34 4.37
N PHE A 154 3.75 7.24 4.31
CA PHE A 154 2.95 6.19 4.92
C PHE A 154 2.30 5.36 3.82
N THR A 155 2.50 4.04 3.84
CA THR A 155 1.90 3.12 2.88
C THR A 155 1.05 2.09 3.61
N PHE A 156 -0.17 1.85 3.12
CA PHE A 156 -1.12 0.91 3.69
C PHE A 156 -1.91 0.22 2.58
N LEU A 157 -1.85 -1.11 2.54
CA LEU A 157 -2.28 -1.92 1.39
C LEU A 157 -3.73 -2.38 1.45
N LEU A 158 -4.40 -2.26 2.60
CA LEU A 158 -5.83 -2.52 2.68
C LEU A 158 -6.60 -1.38 2.01
N GLY A 159 -7.83 -1.66 1.60
CA GLY A 159 -8.75 -0.69 1.03
C GLY A 159 -9.23 -0.98 -0.39
N HIS A 160 -9.50 -2.25 -0.73
CA HIS A 160 -9.99 -2.62 -2.06
C HIS A 160 -11.30 -1.94 -2.46
N ASP A 161 -12.26 -1.87 -1.54
CA ASP A 161 -13.62 -1.42 -1.83
C ASP A 161 -14.25 -0.60 -0.70
N GLY A 162 -15.49 -0.16 -0.92
CA GLY A 162 -16.25 0.61 0.07
C GLY A 162 -16.45 -0.16 1.37
N LYS A 163 -16.60 -1.48 1.32
CA LYS A 163 -16.75 -2.33 2.51
C LYS A 163 -15.46 -2.34 3.35
N SER A 164 -14.30 -2.38 2.69
CA SER A 164 -13.00 -2.23 3.35
C SER A 164 -12.91 -0.91 4.13
N PHE A 165 -13.51 0.16 3.60
CA PHE A 165 -13.50 1.49 4.24
C PHE A 165 -14.47 1.62 5.43
N GLU A 166 -15.41 0.70 5.60
CA GLU A 166 -16.37 0.71 6.70
C GLU A 166 -15.76 0.19 8.02
N SER A 167 -14.63 -0.54 7.96
CA SER A 167 -13.94 -1.02 9.16
C SER A 167 -13.45 0.16 10.02
N PRO A 168 -13.77 0.17 11.32
CA PRO A 168 -13.22 1.15 12.26
C PRO A 168 -11.69 1.15 12.29
N GLU A 169 -11.07 -0.02 12.18
CA GLU A 169 -9.62 -0.19 12.14
C GLU A 169 -9.02 0.43 10.89
N PHE A 170 -9.61 0.18 9.72
CA PHE A 170 -9.17 0.84 8.48
C PHE A 170 -9.22 2.36 8.60
N GLN A 171 -10.36 2.90 9.04
CA GLN A 171 -10.54 4.35 9.21
C GLN A 171 -9.52 4.93 10.18
N LYS A 172 -9.30 4.26 11.31
CA LYS A 172 -8.35 4.68 12.34
C LYS A 172 -6.91 4.65 11.83
N ILE A 173 -6.50 3.60 11.12
CA ILE A 173 -5.15 3.48 10.54
C ILE A 173 -4.91 4.59 9.50
N VAL A 174 -5.89 4.89 8.62
CA VAL A 174 -5.77 5.97 7.63
C VAL A 174 -5.60 7.32 8.33
N LEU A 175 -6.41 7.62 9.35
CA LEU A 175 -6.30 8.86 10.13
C LEU A 175 -4.96 8.97 10.84
N ASN A 176 -4.50 7.89 11.47
CA ASN A 176 -3.20 7.82 12.12
C ASN A 176 -2.06 8.03 11.11
N GLY A 177 -2.16 7.47 9.91
CA GLY A 177 -1.19 7.63 8.83
C GLY A 177 -1.07 9.08 8.34
N VAL A 178 -2.21 9.76 8.15
CA VAL A 178 -2.23 11.19 7.81
C VAL A 178 -1.62 12.04 8.92
N GLN A 179 -1.96 11.76 10.19
CA GLN A 179 -1.40 12.47 11.34
C GLN A 179 0.12 12.26 11.43
N TRP A 180 0.60 11.03 11.28
CA TRP A 180 2.02 10.71 11.30
C TRP A 180 2.79 11.38 10.17
N ALA A 181 2.24 11.39 8.95
CA ALA A 181 2.88 11.97 7.77
C ALA A 181 2.96 13.50 7.81
N THR A 182 2.13 14.16 8.63
CA THR A 182 2.04 15.62 8.75
C THR A 182 2.61 16.18 10.05
N ALA A 183 3.01 15.31 10.98
CA ALA A 183 3.62 15.65 12.27
C ALA A 183 5.07 16.15 12.16
#